data_AF-A0A183MU92-F1
#
_entry.id   AF-A0A183MU92-F1
#
_cell.length_a   1.000
_cell.length_b   1.000
_cell.length_c   1.000
_cell.angle_alpha   90.00
_cell.angle_beta   90.00
_cell.angle_gamma   90.00
#
_symmetry.space_group_name_H-M   'P 1'
#
loop_
_entity.id
_entity.type
_entity.pdbx_description
1 polymer ?
#
loop_
_entity_poly.entity_id
_entity_poly.type
_entity_poly.pdbx_seq_one_letter_code
_entity_poly.pdbx_strand_id
1 'polypeptide(L)'
;MLLYSGHEEDNAPHTQGVALMLSDVARNALDLLKEEETTMENNWKGINEALTSTCQEVLGPKKHHHKEWISIETLDRIKERKNKKTVVNNSRTRAEKVQAQAEYIEANKQVKKSTRAD
;
A
#
# COMPACT_ATOMS: atom_id res chain seq x y z
N MET A 1 51.92 30.50 -33.70
CA MET A 1 51.75 30.75 -32.26
C MET A 1 51.74 32.26 -32.04
N LEU A 2 50.55 32.85 -31.99
CA LEU A 2 50.31 34.21 -31.47
C LEU A 2 49.08 34.11 -30.58
N LEU A 3 49.28 34.52 -29.33
CA LEU A 3 48.41 34.34 -28.19
C LEU A 3 47.17 35.23 -28.34
N TYR A 4 45.98 34.62 -28.35
CA TYR A 4 44.72 35.36 -28.19
C TYR A 4 44.59 35.70 -26.70
N SER A 5 45.06 36.89 -26.32
CA SER A 5 44.85 37.43 -24.97
C SER A 5 43.35 37.55 -24.72
N GLY A 6 42.89 36.86 -23.67
CA GLY A 6 41.57 37.05 -23.12
C GLY A 6 41.39 38.50 -22.70
N HIS A 7 40.35 39.13 -23.22
CA HIS A 7 39.74 40.25 -22.54
C HIS A 7 38.71 39.66 -21.57
N GLU A 8 39.13 39.49 -20.32
CA GLU A 8 38.17 39.50 -19.22
C GLU A 8 37.60 40.92 -19.18
N GLU A 9 36.38 41.09 -19.71
CA GLU A 9 35.59 42.30 -19.52
C GLU A 9 35.08 42.30 -18.06
N ASP A 10 36.00 42.65 -17.16
CA ASP A 10 35.64 42.98 -15.79
C ASP A 10 34.89 44.34 -15.77
N ASN A 11 33.57 44.24 -15.56
CA ASN A 11 32.77 45.21 -14.80
C ASN A 11 32.67 46.65 -15.34
N ALA A 12 32.18 46.83 -16.57
CA ALA A 12 31.69 48.13 -17.02
C ALA A 12 30.25 48.40 -16.49
N PRO A 13 29.92 49.59 -15.97
CA PRO A 13 28.63 49.84 -15.28
C PRO A 13 27.39 49.63 -16.18
N HIS A 14 27.56 49.72 -17.50
CA HIS A 14 26.49 49.47 -18.47
C HIS A 14 26.21 47.98 -18.71
N THR A 15 27.21 47.10 -18.61
CA THR A 15 27.01 45.65 -18.75
C THR A 15 26.38 45.05 -17.49
N GLN A 16 26.73 45.56 -16.30
CA GLN A 16 26.11 45.16 -15.04
C GLN A 16 24.62 45.56 -14.95
N GLY A 17 24.27 46.75 -15.44
CA GLY A 17 22.87 47.19 -15.52
C GLY A 17 22.02 46.31 -16.45
N VAL A 18 22.56 45.93 -17.61
CA VAL A 18 21.88 45.02 -18.54
C VAL A 18 21.73 43.61 -17.94
N ALA A 19 22.76 43.10 -17.26
CA ALA A 19 22.71 41.80 -16.59
C ALA A 19 21.63 41.75 -15.48
N LEU A 20 21.47 42.82 -14.70
CA LEU A 20 20.42 42.93 -13.69
C LEU A 20 19.02 42.94 -14.32
N MET A 21 18.81 43.75 -15.36
CA MET A 21 17.52 43.81 -16.06
C MET A 21 17.14 42.46 -16.69
N LEU A 22 18.11 41.76 -17.29
CA LEU A 22 17.89 40.41 -17.83
C LEU A 22 17.58 39.39 -16.73
N SER A 23 18.24 39.49 -15.57
CA SER A 23 17.99 38.61 -14.43
C SER A 23 16.59 38.80 -13.84
N ASP A 24 16.11 40.04 -13.75
CA ASP A 24 14.76 40.34 -13.27
C ASP A 24 13.69 39.90 -14.26
N VAL A 25 13.92 40.08 -15.56
CA VAL A 25 13.02 39.57 -16.61
C VAL A 25 12.96 38.03 -16.58
N ALA A 26 14.11 37.36 -16.41
CA ALA A 26 14.16 35.90 -16.30
C ALA A 26 13.44 35.38 -15.05
N ARG A 27 13.55 36.08 -13.92
CA ARG A 27 12.83 35.72 -12.68
C ARG A 27 11.33 35.82 -12.86
N ASN A 28 10.83 36.92 -13.43
CA ASN A 28 9.41 37.11 -13.68
C ASN A 28 8.85 36.05 -14.64
N ALA A 29 9.61 35.71 -15.70
CA ALA A 29 9.21 34.64 -16.62
C ALA A 29 9.16 33.27 -15.92
N LEU A 30 10.12 32.98 -15.04
CA LEU A 30 10.15 31.74 -14.28
C LEU A 30 8.98 31.65 -13.29
N ASP A 31 8.61 32.75 -12.64
CA ASP A 31 7.50 32.77 -11.69
C ASP A 31 6.15 32.58 -12.40
N LEU A 32 5.95 33.16 -13.59
CA LEU A 32 4.77 32.89 -14.43
C LEU A 32 4.68 31.41 -14.84
N LEU A 33 5.81 30.80 -15.22
CA LEU A 33 5.85 29.38 -15.58
C LEU A 33 5.49 28.47 -14.39
N LYS A 34 5.95 28.83 -13.18
CA LYS A 34 5.58 28.10 -11.95
C LYS A 34 4.09 28.24 -11.64
N GLU A 35 3.52 29.43 -11.78
CA GLU A 35 2.09 29.65 -11.58
C GLU A 35 1.25 28.81 -12.55
N GLU A 36 1.65 28.75 -13.82
CA GLU A 36 1.00 27.90 -14.83
C GLU A 36 1.12 26.40 -14.49
N GLU A 37 2.31 25.95 -14.09
CA GLU A 37 2.55 24.57 -13.65
C GLU A 37 1.65 24.18 -12.47
N THR A 38 1.59 25.03 -11.43
CA THR A 38 0.71 24.79 -10.27
C THR A 38 -0.77 24.77 -10.67
N THR A 39 -1.17 25.58 -11.65
CA THR A 39 -2.54 25.61 -12.17
C THR A 39 -2.89 24.31 -12.88
N MET A 40 -1.96 23.79 -13.71
CA MET A 40 -2.14 22.51 -14.39
C MET A 40 -2.22 21.35 -13.41
N GLU A 41 -1.37 21.33 -12.38
CA GLU A 41 -1.41 20.31 -11.32
C GLU A 41 -2.73 20.33 -10.56
N ASN A 42 -3.21 21.53 -10.18
CA ASN A 42 -4.50 21.70 -9.52
C ASN A 42 -5.67 21.24 -10.40
N ASN A 43 -5.64 21.54 -11.70
CA ASN A 43 -6.66 21.08 -12.66
C ASN A 43 -6.66 19.56 -12.78
N TRP A 44 -5.47 18.94 -12.91
CA TRP A 44 -5.33 17.49 -12.95
C TRP A 44 -5.86 16.82 -11.68
N LYS A 45 -5.56 17.40 -10.51
CA LYS A 45 -6.09 16.96 -9.23
C LYS A 45 -7.61 17.02 -9.19
N GLY A 46 -8.21 18.14 -9.60
CA GLY A 46 -9.66 18.32 -9.63
C GLY A 46 -10.37 17.30 -10.53
N ILE A 47 -9.79 16.98 -11.69
CA ILE A 47 -10.32 15.95 -12.60
C ILE A 47 -10.30 14.57 -11.94
N ASN A 48 -9.18 14.19 -11.30
CA ASN A 48 -9.06 12.91 -10.61
C ASN A 48 -10.03 12.79 -9.42
N GLU A 49 -10.21 13.88 -8.66
CA GLU A 49 -11.17 13.92 -7.55
C GLU A 49 -12.61 13.77 -8.05
N ALA A 50 -12.99 14.48 -9.11
CA ALA A 50 -14.32 14.36 -9.71
C ALA A 50 -14.58 12.93 -10.22
N LEU A 51 -13.63 12.36 -10.97
CA LEU A 51 -13.73 10.97 -11.45
C LEU A 51 -13.85 9.98 -10.31
N THR A 52 -13.03 10.13 -9.26
CA THR A 52 -13.06 9.25 -8.08
C THR A 52 -14.40 9.34 -7.37
N SER A 53 -14.92 10.56 -7.20
CA SER A 53 -16.22 10.82 -6.55
C SER A 53 -17.37 10.17 -7.33
N THR A 54 -17.44 10.40 -8.65
CA THR A 54 -18.48 9.78 -9.49
C THR A 54 -18.41 8.25 -9.46
N CYS A 55 -17.21 7.68 -9.49
CA CYS A 55 -17.04 6.23 -9.37
C CYS A 55 -17.56 5.71 -8.02
N GLN A 56 -17.26 6.40 -6.92
CA GLN A 56 -17.74 6.03 -5.58
C GLN A 56 -19.25 6.18 -5.43
N GLU A 57 -19.86 7.18 -6.07
CA GLU A 57 -21.31 7.39 -6.04
C GLU A 57 -22.06 6.31 -6.81
N VAL A 58 -21.61 6.00 -8.03
CA VAL A 58 -22.29 5.04 -8.91
C VAL A 58 -22.03 3.59 -8.49
N LEU A 59 -20.77 3.25 -8.17
CA LEU A 59 -20.36 1.87 -7.88
C LEU A 59 -20.34 1.57 -6.38
N GLY A 60 -20.46 2.59 -5.53
CA GLY A 60 -20.28 2.48 -4.09
C GLY A 60 -18.81 2.46 -3.67
N PRO A 61 -18.50 2.77 -2.40
CA PRO A 61 -17.15 2.66 -1.88
C PRO A 61 -16.70 1.20 -1.87
N LYS A 62 -15.44 0.95 -2.26
CA LYS A 62 -14.82 -0.38 -2.20
C LYS A 62 -14.76 -0.84 -0.74
N LYS A 63 -15.70 -1.69 -0.34
CA LYS A 63 -15.72 -2.27 1.00
C LYS A 63 -14.62 -3.32 1.08
N HIS A 64 -13.52 -2.99 1.76
CA HIS A 64 -12.55 -3.96 2.21
C HIS A 64 -13.16 -4.73 3.38
N HIS A 65 -14.03 -5.68 3.08
CA HIS A 65 -14.45 -6.64 4.08
C HIS A 65 -13.24 -7.48 4.43
N HIS A 66 -12.63 -7.22 5.60
CA HIS A 66 -11.76 -8.19 6.22
C HIS A 66 -12.65 -9.35 6.70
N LYS A 67 -12.90 -10.29 5.79
CA LYS A 67 -13.44 -11.59 6.16
C LYS A 67 -12.24 -12.43 6.60
N GLU A 68 -12.20 -12.79 7.87
CA GLU A 68 -11.27 -13.83 8.32
C GLU A 68 -11.54 -15.08 7.49
N TRP A 69 -10.52 -15.59 6.81
CA TRP A 69 -10.67 -16.73 5.90
C TRP A 69 -11.13 -18.00 6.64
N ILE A 70 -10.93 -18.03 7.95
CA ILE A 70 -11.29 -19.10 8.86
C ILE A 70 -11.73 -18.43 10.16
N SER A 71 -12.86 -18.85 10.73
CA SER A 71 -13.33 -18.31 12.00
C SER A 71 -12.42 -18.72 13.16
N ILE A 72 -12.38 -17.88 14.20
CA ILE A 72 -11.70 -18.20 15.46
C ILE A 72 -12.21 -19.53 16.04
N GLU A 73 -13.51 -19.82 15.93
CA GLU A 73 -14.10 -21.10 16.36
C GLU A 73 -13.46 -22.30 15.63
N THR A 74 -13.26 -22.21 14.31
CA THR A 74 -12.58 -23.26 13.55
C THR A 74 -11.13 -23.45 13.99
N LEU A 75 -10.42 -22.37 14.33
CA LEU A 75 -9.04 -22.45 14.85
C LEU A 75 -8.98 -23.19 16.20
N ASP A 76 -9.90 -22.90 17.11
CA ASP A 76 -9.99 -23.58 18.41
C ASP A 76 -10.27 -25.08 18.24
N ARG A 77 -11.19 -25.44 17.33
CA ARG A 77 -11.46 -26.85 17.00
C ARG A 77 -10.24 -27.57 16.42
N ILE A 78 -9.45 -26.89 15.60
CA ILE A 78 -8.19 -27.45 15.06
C ILE A 78 -7.19 -27.72 16.19
N LYS A 79 -7.08 -26.81 17.17
CA LYS A 79 -6.23 -26.97 18.34
C LYS A 79 -6.70 -28.14 19.21
N GLU A 80 -8.00 -28.26 19.46
CA GLU A 80 -8.58 -29.37 20.21
C GLU A 80 -8.33 -30.72 19.52
N ARG A 81 -8.54 -30.81 18.20
CA ARG A 81 -8.23 -32.01 17.41
C ARG A 81 -6.75 -32.39 17.51
N LYS A 82 -5.83 -31.42 17.50
CA LYS A 82 -4.39 -31.67 17.69
C LYS A 82 -4.10 -32.26 19.07
N ASN A 83 -4.70 -31.73 20.13
CA ASN A 83 -4.54 -32.27 21.49
C ASN A 83 -5.04 -33.72 21.58
N LYS A 84 -6.23 -34.02 21.03
CA LYS A 84 -6.77 -35.39 20.96
C LYS A 84 -5.86 -36.34 20.18
N LYS A 85 -5.21 -35.85 19.12
CA LYS A 85 -4.19 -36.64 18.39
C LYS A 85 -2.98 -36.98 19.26
N THR A 86 -2.53 -36.06 20.10
CA THR A 86 -1.44 -36.30 21.07
C THR A 86 -1.83 -37.37 22.07
N VAL A 87 -3.08 -37.36 22.57
CA VAL A 87 -3.59 -38.40 23.48
C VAL A 87 -3.56 -39.79 22.80
N VAL A 88 -3.98 -39.89 21.53
CA VAL A 88 -3.89 -41.14 20.75
C VAL A 88 -2.46 -41.63 20.58
N ASN A 89 -1.50 -40.73 20.36
CA ASN A 89 -0.11 -41.12 20.15
C ASN A 89 0.54 -41.58 21.46
N ASN A 90 0.13 -41.01 22.59
CA ASN A 90 0.68 -41.30 23.91
C ASN A 90 -0.05 -42.45 24.65
N SER A 91 -1.12 -43.02 24.07
CA SER A 91 -1.90 -44.10 24.67
C SER A 91 -1.02 -45.33 24.95
N ARG A 92 -1.13 -45.91 26.14
CA ARG A 92 -0.27 -47.03 26.58
C ARG A 92 -0.96 -48.37 26.38
N THR A 93 -2.28 -48.43 26.57
CA THR A 93 -3.06 -49.66 26.40
C THR A 93 -3.92 -49.62 25.14
N ARG A 94 -4.31 -50.80 24.63
CA ARG A 94 -5.20 -50.89 23.46
C ARG A 94 -6.56 -50.25 23.73
N ALA A 95 -7.08 -50.37 24.94
CA ALA A 95 -8.37 -49.79 25.33
C ALA A 95 -8.33 -48.26 25.31
N GLU A 96 -7.32 -47.65 25.94
CA GLU A 96 -7.09 -46.20 25.89
C GLU A 96 -6.96 -45.70 24.46
N LYS A 97 -6.21 -46.44 23.62
CA LYS A 97 -6.03 -46.08 22.21
C LYS A 97 -7.35 -46.08 21.44
N VAL A 98 -8.22 -47.07 21.66
CA VAL A 98 -9.54 -47.15 21.01
C VAL A 98 -10.42 -45.97 21.43
N GLN A 99 -10.46 -45.65 22.73
CA GLN A 99 -11.23 -44.51 23.23
C GLN A 99 -10.72 -43.18 22.67
N ALA A 100 -9.41 -42.93 22.78
CA ALA A 100 -8.80 -41.71 22.27
C ALA A 100 -8.97 -41.58 20.74
N GLN A 101 -8.94 -42.69 20.00
CA GLN A 101 -9.21 -42.68 18.57
C GLN A 101 -10.65 -42.28 18.25
N ALA A 102 -11.63 -42.78 19.02
CA ALA A 102 -13.02 -42.39 18.84
C ALA A 102 -13.21 -40.88 19.03
N GLU A 103 -12.62 -40.30 20.08
CA GLU A 103 -12.67 -38.86 20.35
C GLU A 103 -11.97 -38.03 19.26
N TYR A 104 -10.81 -38.48 18.78
CA TYR A 104 -10.11 -37.84 17.67
C TYR A 104 -10.93 -37.86 16.37
N ILE A 105 -11.58 -38.99 16.06
CA ILE A 105 -12.42 -39.13 14.87
C ILE A 105 -13.57 -38.11 14.91
N GLU A 106 -14.22 -37.96 16.06
CA GLU A 106 -15.32 -37.00 16.21
C GLU A 106 -14.85 -35.55 16.09
N ALA A 107 -13.77 -35.18 16.78
CA ALA A 107 -13.17 -33.84 16.65
C ALA A 107 -12.75 -33.54 15.20
N ASN A 108 -12.22 -34.53 14.49
CA ASN A 108 -11.84 -34.38 13.08
C ASN A 108 -13.06 -34.17 12.15
N LYS A 109 -14.22 -34.79 12.45
CA LYS A 109 -15.46 -34.50 11.72
C LYS A 109 -15.94 -33.07 11.99
N GLN A 110 -15.87 -32.61 13.22
CA GLN A 110 -16.30 -31.26 13.60
C GLN A 110 -15.46 -30.17 12.93
N VAL A 111 -14.14 -30.36 12.84
CA VAL A 111 -13.25 -29.46 12.07
C VAL A 111 -13.67 -29.44 10.60
N LYS A 112 -13.88 -30.60 9.96
CA LYS A 112 -14.30 -30.65 8.55
C LYS A 112 -15.64 -29.95 8.29
N LYS A 113 -16.56 -30.00 9.26
CA LYS A 113 -17.85 -29.30 9.17
C LYS A 113 -17.68 -27.79 9.30
N SER A 114 -16.88 -27.32 10.25
CA SER A 114 -16.68 -25.87 10.45
C SER A 114 -15.89 -25.23 9.30
N THR A 115 -14.85 -25.91 8.79
CA THR A 115 -14.10 -25.44 7.61
C THR A 115 -14.92 -25.37 6.32
N ARG A 116 -16.07 -26.05 6.26
CA ARG A 116 -17.01 -25.96 5.12
C ARG A 116 -18.03 -24.83 5.28
N ALA A 117 -18.22 -24.37 6.52
CA ALA A 117 -19.18 -23.32 6.85
C ALA A 117 -18.54 -21.93 6.82
N ASP A 118 -17.23 -21.83 7.04
CA ASP A 118 -16.41 -20.62 6.84
C ASP A 118 -16.27 -20.25 5.35
#